data_AF-A0A7W1H717-F1
#
_entry.id   AF-A0A7W1H717-F1
#
_cell.length_a   1.000
_cell.length_b   1.000
_cell.length_c   1.000
_cell.angle_alpha   90.00
_cell.angle_beta   90.00
_cell.angle_gamma   90.00
#
_symmetry.space_group_name_H-M   'P 1'
#
loop_
_entity.id
_entity.type
_entity.pdbx_description
1 polymer ?
#
loop_
_entity_poly.entity_id
_entity_poly.type
_entity_poly.pdbx_seq_one_letter_code
_entity_poly.pdbx_strand_id
1 'polypeptide(L)' 'MAELELKERQAGDVTILDLNGPVRMGEGSIALRDTTRRLADEGKKKILLNLGGVKYMDSSGIGELIANYTTISRQGGQVK' A
#
# COMPACT_ATOMS: atom_id res chain seq x y z
N MET A 1 -14.20 -4.97 -12.04
CA MET A 1 -14.56 -4.69 -10.64
C MET A 1 -13.26 -4.86 -9.87
N ALA A 2 -12.68 -3.76 -9.38
CA ALA A 2 -11.44 -3.85 -8.63
C ALA A 2 -11.71 -4.67 -7.35
N GLU A 3 -11.01 -5.80 -7.21
CA GLU A 3 -11.24 -6.78 -6.14
C GLU A 3 -10.59 -6.35 -4.80
N LEU A 4 -9.74 -5.31 -4.84
CA LEU A 4 -9.01 -4.77 -3.69
C LEU A 4 -9.60 -3.42 -3.28
N GLU A 5 -10.07 -3.33 -2.04
CA GLU A 5 -10.46 -2.09 -1.39
C GLU A 5 -9.31 -1.53 -0.55
N LEU A 6 -9.04 -0.24 -0.74
CA LEU A 6 -8.04 0.52 0.01
C LEU A 6 -8.76 1.55 0.86
N LYS A 7 -8.52 1.52 2.18
CA LYS A 7 -9.05 2.52 3.10
C LYS A 7 -7.92 3.22 3.81
N GLU A 8 -7.91 4.54 3.71
CA GLU A 8 -6.91 5.38 4.37
C GLU A 8 -7.44 5.85 5.72
N ARG A 9 -6.60 5.78 6.75
CA ARG A 9 -6.89 6.37 8.05
C ARG A 9 -5.63 6.96 8.64
N GLN A 10 -5.78 8.07 9.37
CA GLN A 10 -4.68 8.73 10.05
C GLN A 10 -4.67 8.33 11.52
N ALA A 11 -3.51 7.91 12.03
CA ALA A 11 -3.27 7.65 13.44
C ALA A 11 -2.05 8.48 13.89
N GLY A 12 -2.32 9.69 14.39
CA GLY A 12 -1.26 10.65 14.72
C GLY A 12 -0.45 11.02 13.47
N ASP A 13 0.85 10.76 13.48
CA ASP A 13 1.75 11.03 12.36
C ASP A 13 1.88 9.86 11.37
N VAL A 14 1.20 8.74 11.63
CA VAL A 14 1.19 7.54 10.76
C VAL A 14 -0.07 7.52 9.90
N THR A 15 0.11 7.37 8.59
CA THR A 15 -0.97 7.04 7.66
C THR A 15 -1.10 5.52 7.57
N ILE A 16 -2.26 4.97 7.88
CA ILE A 16 -2.55 3.55 7.78
C ILE A 16 -3.39 3.31 6.53
N LEU A 17 -2.95 2.39 5.68
CA LEU A 17 -3.68 1.87 4.55
C LEU A 17 -4.21 0.48 4.91
N ASP A 18 -5.51 0.36 5.11
CA ASP A 18 -6.16 -0.93 5.29
C ASP A 18 -6.49 -1.53 3.92
N LEU A 19 -5.90 -2.69 3.62
CA LEU A 19 -6.12 -3.45 2.40
C LEU A 19 -7.14 -4.55 2.69
N ASN A 20 -8.25 -4.55 1.95
CA ASN A 20 -9.28 -5.58 2.04
C ASN A 20 -9.52 -6.23 0.69
N GLY A 21 -9.44 -7.56 0.63
CA GLY A 21 -9.57 -8.33 -0.61
C GLY A 21 -8.27 -8.94 -1.11
N PRO A 22 -8.30 -9.69 -2.21
CA PRO A 22 -7.12 -10.37 -2.74
C PRO A 22 -6.13 -9.39 -3.40
N VAL A 23 -4.84 -9.57 -3.12
CA VAL A 23 -3.73 -8.82 -3.72
C VAL A 23 -3.07 -9.70 -4.78
N ARG A 24 -3.38 -9.41 -6.05
CA ARG A 24 -2.85 -10.13 -7.23
C ARG A 24 -2.38 -9.11 -8.25
N MET A 25 -1.65 -9.55 -9.27
CA MET A 25 -1.36 -8.70 -10.42
C MET A 25 -2.66 -8.19 -11.05
N GLY A 26 -2.80 -6.87 -11.18
CA GLY A 26 -3.98 -6.26 -11.79
C GLY A 26 -4.32 -4.88 -11.22
N GLU A 27 -5.56 -4.44 -11.42
CA GLU A 27 -6.02 -3.09 -11.03
C GLU A 27 -5.79 -2.77 -9.54
N GLY A 28 -5.89 -3.76 -8.65
CA GLY A 28 -5.66 -3.57 -7.21
C GLY A 28 -4.21 -3.21 -6.86
N SER A 29 -3.23 -3.78 -7.56
CA SER A 29 -1.82 -3.50 -7.31
C SER A 29 -1.42 -2.09 -7.79
N ILE A 30 -2.04 -1.64 -8.88
CA ILE A 30 -1.90 -0.27 -9.40
C ILE A 30 -2.49 0.74 -8.42
N ALA A 31 -3.71 0.49 -7.91
CA ALA A 31 -4.36 1.38 -6.96
C ALA A 31 -3.53 1.56 -5.66
N LEU A 32 -2.93 0.48 -5.16
CA LEU A 32 -2.04 0.54 -4.01
C LEU A 32 -0.81 1.41 -4.32
N ARG A 33 -0.17 1.18 -5.47
CA ARG A 33 1.02 1.94 -5.89
C ARG A 33 0.75 3.43 -6.05
N ASP A 34 -0.35 3.79 -6.71
CA ASP A 34 -0.71 5.19 -6.93
C ASP A 34 -1.02 5.90 -5.61
N THR A 35 -1.74 5.22 -4.71
CA THR A 35 -2.05 5.72 -3.37
C THR A 35 -0.78 5.95 -2.55
N THR A 36 0.09 4.94 -2.54
CA THR A 36 1.37 4.93 -1.83
C THR A 36 2.27 6.08 -2.29
N ARG A 37 2.37 6.28 -3.61
CA ARG A 37 3.14 7.37 -4.21
C ARG A 37 2.54 8.74 -3.90
N ARG A 38 1.21 8.89 -4.01
CA ARG A 38 0.50 10.12 -3.66
C ARG A 38 0.79 10.53 -2.21
N LEU A 39 0.70 9.58 -1.27
CA LEU A 39 1.01 9.84 0.14
C LEU A 39 2.47 10.27 0.35
N ALA A 40 3.40 9.65 -0.37
CA ALA A 40 4.81 10.01 -0.28
C ALA A 40 5.08 11.42 -0.87
N ASP A 41 4.44 11.76 -1.99
CA ASP A 41 4.48 13.10 -2.60
C ASP A 41 3.83 14.17 -1.70
N GLU A 42 2.81 13.80 -0.92
CA GLU A 42 2.21 14.63 0.14
C GLU A 42 3.10 14.79 1.39
N GLY A 43 4.28 14.17 1.41
CA GLY A 43 5.22 14.23 2.53
C GLY A 43 4.86 13.32 3.70
N LYS A 44 3.92 12.38 3.53
CA LYS A 44 3.58 11.37 4.54
C LYS A 44 4.69 10.32 4.58
N LYS A 45 5.61 10.49 5.55
CA LYS A 45 6.77 9.61 5.69
C LYS A 45 6.54 8.37 6.53
N LYS A 46 5.42 8.25 7.23
CA LYS A 46 5.11 7.08 8.07
C LYS A 46 3.85 6.43 7.54
N ILE A 47 4.02 5.33 6.81
CA ILE A 47 2.90 4.61 6.20
C ILE A 47 2.87 3.19 6.79
N LEU A 48 1.70 2.73 7.22
CA LEU A 48 1.48 1.38 7.72
C LEU A 48 0.52 0.67 6.76
N LEU A 49 0.94 -0.44 6.17
CA LEU A 49 0.09 -1.28 5.33
C LEU A 49 -0.57 -2.36 6.20
N ASN A 50 -1.85 -2.19 6.51
CA ASN A 50 -2.61 -3.20 7.21
C ASN A 50 -3.15 -4.24 6.23
N LEU A 51 -2.50 -5.40 6.20
CA LEU A 51 -2.88 -6.55 5.38
C LEU A 51 -3.91 -7.47 6.06
N GLY A 52 -4.48 -7.09 7.21
CA GLY A 52 -5.42 -7.94 7.95
C GLY A 52 -6.70 -8.31 7.18
N GLY A 53 -7.07 -7.53 6.17
CA GLY A 53 -8.19 -7.82 5.26
C GLY A 53 -7.80 -8.58 4.00
N VAL A 54 -6.51 -8.87 3.81
CA VAL A 54 -6.02 -9.54 2.60
C VAL A 54 -6.22 -11.04 2.72
N LYS A 55 -7.19 -11.57 1.97
CA LYS A 55 -7.55 -13.00 2.00
C LYS A 55 -6.65 -13.89 1.15
N TYR A 56 -5.97 -13.31 0.17
CA TYR A 56 -5.11 -14.03 -0.75
C TYR A 56 -4.05 -13.10 -1.34
N MET A 57 -2.82 -13.59 -1.45
CA MET A 57 -1.73 -12.88 -2.10
C MET A 57 -0.85 -13.86 -2.87
N ASP A 58 -0.58 -13.58 -4.15
CA ASP A 58 0.34 -14.36 -4.97
C ASP A 58 1.75 -13.73 -5.02
N SER A 59 2.68 -14.38 -5.71
CA SER A 59 4.06 -13.89 -5.85
C SER A 59 4.14 -12.52 -6.53
N SER A 60 3.20 -12.21 -7.43
CA SER A 60 3.15 -10.93 -8.14
C SER A 60 2.67 -9.80 -7.23
N GLY A 61 1.70 -10.07 -6.34
CA GLY A 61 1.24 -9.15 -5.31
C GLY A 61 2.32 -8.79 -4.30
N ILE A 62 3.12 -9.79 -3.89
CA ILE A 62 4.29 -9.57 -3.02
C ILE A 62 5.36 -8.73 -3.75
N GLY A 63 5.64 -9.03 -5.02
CA GLY A 63 6.60 -8.28 -5.82
C GLY A 63 6.24 -6.79 -5.92
N GLU A 64 4.97 -6.47 -6.14
CA GLU A 64 4.50 -5.09 -6.21
C GLU A 64 4.57 -4.39 -4.84
N LEU A 65 4.26 -5.09 -3.76
CA LEU A 65 4.41 -4.56 -2.39
C LEU A 65 5.87 -4.19 -2.08
N ILE A 66 6.82 -5.05 -2.45
CA ILE A 66 8.26 -4.78 -2.26
C ILE A 66 8.72 -3.60 -3.12
N ALA A 67 8.22 -3.49 -4.36
CA ALA A 67 8.54 -2.36 -5.24
C ALA A 67 8.02 -1.03 -4.66
N ASN A 68 6.79 -1.04 -4.12
CA ASN A 68 6.18 0.11 -3.44
C ASN A 68 6.95 0.48 -2.17
N TYR A 69 7.30 -0.50 -1.33
CA TYR A 69 8.15 -0.30 -0.15
C TYR A 69 9.48 0.37 -0.52
N THR A 70 10.14 -0.13 -1.57
CA THR A 70 11.43 0.39 -2.03
C THR A 70 11.31 1.85 -2.51
N THR A 71 10.21 2.18 -3.18
CA THR A 71 9.95 3.53 -3.70
C THR A 71 9.77 4.53 -2.55
N ILE A 72 8.96 4.20 -1.54
CA ILE A 72 8.79 5.06 -0.36
C ILE A 72 10.11 5.18 0.41
N SER A 73 10.80 4.05 0.61
CA SER A 73 12.06 4.05 1.36
C SER A 73 13.11 4.95 0.73
N ARG A 74 13.20 4.96 -0.62
CA ARG A 74 14.07 5.89 -1.37
C ARG A 74 13.70 7.36 -1.19
N GLN A 75 12.43 7.67 -0.92
CA GLN A 75 11.96 9.04 -0.65
C GLN A 75 12.07 9.41 0.84
N GLY A 76 12.73 8.57 1.64
CA GLY A 76 12.93 8.80 3.08
C GLY A 76 11.69 8.54 3.93
N GLY A 77 10.70 7.83 3.39
CA GLY A 77 9.57 7.30 4.14
C GLY A 77 9.86 5.91 4.72
N GLN A 78 9.07 5.52 5.71
CA GLN A 78 9.04 4.18 6.26
C GLN A 78 7.66 3.57 5.97
N VAL A 79 7.68 2.38 5.40
CA VAL A 79 6.52 1.51 5.28
C VAL A 79 6.67 0.40 6.31
N LYS A 80 5.60 0.09 7.05
CA LYS A 80 5.55 -1.05 7.97
C LYS A 80 4.35 -1.93 7.70
#